data_AF-A0A417SEF6-F1
#
_entry.id   AF-A0A417SEF6-F1
#
_cell.length_a   1.000
_cell.length_b   1.000
_cell.length_c   1.000
_cell.angle_alpha   90.00
_cell.angle_beta   90.00
_cell.angle_gamma   90.00
#
_symmetry.space_group_name_H-M   'P 1'
#
loop_
_entity.id
_entity.type
_entity.pdbx_description
1 polymer ?
#
loop_
_entity_poly.entity_id
_entity_poly.type
_entity_poly.pdbx_seq_one_letter_code
_entity_poly.pdbx_strand_id
1 'polypeptide(L)'
;MLIYMKGNLMTDVTNTKIEPKERQCKICGRILPIDQFSIAYGKNRMWTCKECMGKKILEGRGRKFWNQIRQSGMDDSMKIQRKYKQIDENRRLDEKESGIPAIANDEVFARLLYYRDAWVSNYGRAIEKEKDRYKLLRGRYDELTGERIYTLKKEVYVKSTKKYRYEKRSVSASKLVIGNFIVNYDMTNNMKIWHLGGDVKDNYYKHLYPVTDNQYNEICRRSSAPHVVEEEEIMEIVNSIKWKQDGWNPFNYQRGMFGVGYKGCEKRDADSKCYIKWQNMIQRCYDENVHKKYKPKYKDKTVCDEWLNFANFKIWYDEHDIGGEHIDLDKDILVRGNKEYSPETCVLVKHYINVVFERRAGDCISKKKDGYAIEGNKALRFETYDEAWNAVCERREQKKLKILENGKKKLPACLYEAIERWDMREAG
;
A
#
# COMPACT_ATOMS: atom_id res chain seq x y z
N MET A 1 33.90 4.22 91.83
CA MET A 1 34.20 2.84 91.39
C MET A 1 33.89 2.78 89.90
N LEU A 2 34.91 2.61 89.06
CA LEU A 2 34.77 2.49 87.60
C LEU A 2 33.80 1.37 87.22
N ILE A 3 33.09 1.50 86.09
CA ILE A 3 33.14 0.57 84.94
C ILE A 3 32.34 1.13 83.76
N TYR A 4 32.88 0.82 82.58
CA TYR A 4 32.62 1.24 81.22
C TYR A 4 31.36 0.64 80.55
N MET A 5 30.96 1.28 79.45
CA MET A 5 29.93 0.90 78.48
C MET A 5 30.03 -0.51 77.87
N LYS A 6 28.87 -1.06 77.48
CA LYS A 6 28.54 -1.80 76.23
C LYS A 6 27.05 -2.19 76.37
N GLY A 7 26.11 -1.98 75.45
CA GLY A 7 26.15 -1.75 74.00
C GLY A 7 24.93 -2.51 73.46
N ASN A 8 23.87 -1.79 73.07
CA ASN A 8 22.64 -2.34 72.50
C ASN A 8 22.90 -2.83 71.07
N LEU A 9 22.39 -4.02 70.71
CA LEU A 9 22.14 -4.38 69.31
C LEU A 9 21.04 -5.45 69.23
N MET A 10 19.79 -5.01 69.16
CA MET A 10 18.71 -5.80 68.54
C MET A 10 18.68 -5.44 67.05
N THR A 11 18.90 -6.44 66.19
CA THR A 11 18.75 -6.31 64.74
C THR A 11 17.42 -6.90 64.33
N ASP A 12 16.52 -6.03 63.87
CA ASP A 12 15.28 -6.39 63.21
C ASP A 12 15.55 -6.41 61.70
N VAL A 13 15.84 -7.59 61.15
CA VAL A 13 16.15 -7.77 59.72
C VAL A 13 14.85 -8.07 58.98
N THR A 14 14.28 -7.03 58.36
CA THR A 14 13.22 -7.17 57.36
C THR A 14 13.77 -7.90 56.13
N ASN A 15 13.31 -9.13 55.93
CA ASN A 15 13.74 -10.03 54.86
C ASN A 15 13.18 -9.56 53.50
N THR A 16 13.76 -8.50 52.96
CA THR A 16 13.40 -7.95 51.65
C THR A 16 14.10 -8.78 50.58
N LYS A 17 13.38 -9.71 49.93
CA LYS A 17 13.93 -10.49 48.80
C LYS A 17 14.34 -9.53 47.68
N ILE A 18 15.64 -9.28 47.55
CA ILE A 18 16.20 -8.52 46.43
C ILE A 18 15.98 -9.35 45.16
N GLU A 19 15.12 -8.89 44.25
CA GLU A 19 14.96 -9.54 42.95
C GLU A 19 16.28 -9.42 42.15
N PRO A 20 16.75 -10.52 41.52
CA PRO A 20 17.94 -10.46 40.69
C PRO A 20 17.72 -9.53 39.49
N LYS A 21 18.73 -8.71 39.15
CA LYS A 21 18.67 -7.76 38.03
C LYS A 21 18.52 -8.46 36.68
N GLU A 22 19.05 -9.68 36.55
CA GLU A 22 19.05 -10.46 35.33
C GLU A 22 18.71 -11.93 35.62
N ARG A 23 18.23 -12.65 34.61
CA ARG A 23 17.85 -14.06 34.71
C ARG A 23 18.10 -14.79 33.40
N GLN A 24 18.52 -16.05 33.48
CA GLN A 24 18.64 -16.93 32.33
C GLN A 24 17.26 -17.48 31.91
N CYS A 25 16.93 -17.38 30.62
CA CYS A 25 15.71 -17.95 30.08
C CYS A 25 15.82 -19.48 29.93
N LYS A 26 14.87 -20.24 30.49
CA LYS A 26 14.82 -21.71 30.41
C LYS A 26 14.69 -22.28 29.00
N ILE A 27 14.21 -21.48 28.03
CA ILE A 27 13.97 -21.94 26.66
C ILE A 27 15.13 -21.60 25.72
N CYS A 28 15.57 -20.33 25.67
CA CYS A 28 16.63 -19.92 24.76
C CYS A 28 18.02 -19.82 25.40
N GLY A 29 18.16 -20.04 26.71
CA GLY A 29 19.43 -20.01 27.42
C GLY A 29 20.08 -18.62 27.59
N ARG A 30 19.51 -17.56 26.98
CA ARG A 30 20.03 -16.18 27.12
C ARG A 30 19.83 -15.63 28.54
N ILE A 31 20.84 -14.93 29.06
CA ILE A 31 20.74 -14.10 30.27
C ILE A 31 20.17 -12.75 29.85
N LEU A 32 19.04 -12.35 30.45
CA LEU A 32 18.30 -11.14 30.08
C LEU A 32 17.90 -10.34 31.32
N PRO A 33 17.69 -9.02 31.19
CA PRO A 33 17.13 -8.21 32.27
C PRO A 33 15.80 -8.79 32.80
N ILE A 34 15.58 -8.64 34.10
CA ILE A 34 14.44 -9.29 34.79
C ILE A 34 13.07 -8.80 34.27
N ASP A 35 13.00 -7.62 33.64
CA ASP A 35 11.82 -7.05 32.99
C ASP A 35 11.42 -7.77 31.69
N GLN A 36 12.31 -8.58 31.12
CA GLN A 36 12.05 -9.44 29.96
C GLN A 36 11.27 -10.71 30.33
N PHE A 37 10.87 -10.86 31.59
CA PHE A 37 10.09 -11.99 32.09
C PHE A 37 8.76 -11.49 32.67
N SER A 38 7.64 -12.00 32.16
CA SER A 38 6.30 -11.66 32.65
C SER A 38 6.06 -12.18 34.07
N ILE A 39 5.26 -11.45 34.85
CA ILE A 39 4.79 -11.88 36.16
C ILE A 39 3.58 -12.79 35.96
N ALA A 40 3.65 -14.02 36.49
CA ALA A 40 2.54 -14.95 36.57
C ALA A 40 1.86 -14.83 37.94
N TYR A 41 0.52 -14.82 37.95
CA TYR A 41 -0.31 -14.81 39.15
C TYR A 41 0.05 -13.70 40.16
N GLY A 42 0.49 -12.54 39.64
CA GLY A 42 0.78 -11.35 40.43
C GLY A 42 1.97 -11.43 41.39
N LYS A 43 2.68 -12.56 41.48
CA LYS A 43 3.74 -12.76 42.49
C LYS A 43 5.04 -13.34 41.96
N ASN A 44 5.01 -14.18 40.93
CA ASN A 44 6.20 -14.92 40.48
C ASN A 44 6.55 -14.59 39.03
N ARG A 45 7.77 -14.11 38.78
CA ARG A 45 8.26 -13.96 37.41
C ARG A 45 8.49 -15.31 36.76
N MET A 46 8.02 -15.46 35.52
CA MET A 46 8.19 -16.67 34.73
C MET A 46 9.68 -16.94 34.44
N TRP A 47 10.01 -18.21 34.21
CA TRP A 47 11.39 -18.63 33.85
C TRP A 47 11.66 -18.60 32.35
N THR A 48 10.63 -18.27 31.57
CA THR A 48 10.70 -18.12 30.12
C THR A 48 10.55 -16.65 29.77
N CYS A 49 11.48 -16.10 28.99
CA CYS A 49 11.40 -14.71 28.56
C CYS A 49 10.16 -14.46 27.70
N LYS A 50 9.71 -13.20 27.65
CA LYS A 50 8.54 -12.73 26.89
C LYS A 50 8.61 -13.17 25.43
N GLU A 51 9.78 -13.12 24.80
CA GLU A 51 9.96 -13.55 23.40
C GLU A 51 9.67 -15.05 23.22
N CYS A 52 10.29 -15.92 24.03
CA CYS A 52 10.06 -17.38 23.95
C CYS A 52 8.62 -17.76 24.32
N MET A 53 8.02 -17.06 25.28
CA MET A 53 6.63 -17.25 25.65
C MET A 53 5.68 -16.80 24.53
N GLY A 54 5.99 -15.67 23.90
CA GLY A 54 5.32 -15.19 22.69
C GLY A 54 5.36 -16.25 21.58
N LYS A 55 6.54 -16.81 21.28
CA LYS A 55 6.69 -17.92 20.31
C LYS A 55 5.82 -19.12 20.67
N LYS A 56 5.85 -19.60 21.92
CA LYS A 56 5.03 -20.74 22.37
C LYS A 56 3.52 -20.46 22.29
N ILE A 57 3.07 -19.25 22.64
CA ILE A 57 1.66 -18.85 22.51
C ILE A 57 1.27 -18.79 21.03
N LEU A 58 2.13 -18.24 20.18
CA LEU A 58 1.91 -18.18 18.73
C LEU A 58 1.87 -19.58 18.12
N GLU A 59 2.72 -20.51 18.55
CA GLU A 59 2.69 -21.92 18.15
C GLU A 59 1.41 -22.63 18.62
N GLY A 60 0.97 -22.37 19.86
CA GLY A 60 -0.25 -22.95 20.43
C GLY A 60 -1.53 -22.43 19.76
N ARG A 61 -1.62 -21.12 19.54
CA ARG A 61 -2.68 -20.49 18.71
C ARG A 61 -2.61 -21.03 17.29
N GLY A 62 -1.38 -21.08 16.76
CA GLY A 62 -0.92 -21.75 15.55
C GLY A 62 -1.66 -23.05 15.29
N ARG A 63 -1.41 -24.00 16.19
CA ARG A 63 -1.94 -25.36 16.16
C ARG A 63 -3.46 -25.41 16.24
N LYS A 64 -4.08 -24.62 17.12
CA LYS A 64 -5.56 -24.57 17.25
C LYS A 64 -6.22 -24.08 15.96
N PHE A 65 -5.68 -23.03 15.35
CA PHE A 65 -6.20 -22.48 14.10
C PHE A 65 -5.98 -23.42 12.92
N TRP A 66 -4.82 -24.07 12.83
CA TRP A 66 -4.59 -25.11 11.84
C TRP A 66 -5.54 -26.31 11.99
N ASN A 67 -5.84 -26.72 13.22
CA ASN A 67 -6.84 -27.75 13.47
C ASN A 67 -8.24 -27.30 13.02
N GLN A 68 -8.62 -26.05 13.28
CA GLN A 68 -9.88 -25.48 12.81
C GLN A 68 -9.96 -25.46 11.26
N ILE A 69 -8.91 -25.02 10.60
CA ILE A 69 -8.85 -25.00 9.12
C ILE A 69 -8.93 -26.41 8.54
N ARG A 70 -8.30 -27.41 9.18
CA ARG A 70 -8.43 -28.81 8.75
C ARG A 70 -9.84 -29.36 8.91
N GLN A 71 -10.59 -28.90 9.91
CA GLN A 71 -11.94 -29.37 10.20
C GLN A 71 -13.02 -28.65 9.38
N SER A 72 -12.89 -27.34 9.20
CA SER A 72 -13.93 -26.47 8.62
C SER A 72 -13.55 -25.86 7.27
N GLY A 73 -12.34 -26.10 6.77
CA GLY A 73 -11.84 -25.49 5.54
C GLY A 73 -11.27 -24.06 5.73
N MET A 74 -10.94 -23.41 4.62
CA MET A 74 -10.44 -22.04 4.61
C MET A 74 -11.57 -21.06 5.01
N ASP A 75 -11.28 -20.17 5.97
CA ASP A 75 -12.15 -19.06 6.34
C ASP A 75 -12.54 -18.21 5.11
N ASP A 76 -13.82 -17.85 4.99
CA ASP A 76 -14.34 -17.13 3.84
C ASP A 76 -13.64 -15.78 3.61
N SER A 77 -13.13 -15.13 4.66
CA SER A 77 -12.37 -13.88 4.52
C SER A 77 -11.04 -14.05 3.77
N MET A 78 -10.49 -15.28 3.74
CA MET A 78 -9.25 -15.61 3.02
C MET A 78 -9.51 -16.07 1.59
N LYS A 79 -10.76 -16.37 1.22
CA LYS A 79 -11.11 -16.77 -0.15
C LYS A 79 -10.94 -15.57 -1.08
N ILE A 80 -10.23 -15.81 -2.16
CA ILE A 80 -10.00 -14.87 -3.24
C ILE A 80 -11.21 -14.93 -4.18
N GLN A 81 -11.74 -13.74 -4.49
CA GLN A 81 -12.78 -13.56 -5.49
C GLN A 81 -12.18 -12.92 -6.74
N ARG A 82 -12.64 -13.35 -7.92
CA ARG A 82 -12.29 -12.73 -9.19
C ARG A 82 -12.79 -11.29 -9.21
N LYS A 83 -11.88 -10.31 -9.29
CA LYS A 83 -12.21 -8.89 -9.33
C LYS A 83 -11.31 -8.16 -10.32
N TYR A 84 -11.84 -7.07 -10.85
CA TYR A 84 -11.16 -6.23 -11.83
C TYR A 84 -11.07 -4.79 -11.32
N LYS A 85 -9.99 -4.11 -11.68
CA LYS A 85 -9.76 -2.73 -11.28
C LYS A 85 -10.69 -1.80 -12.04
N GLN A 86 -11.22 -0.80 -11.36
CA GLN A 86 -11.91 0.31 -12.01
C GLN A 86 -10.87 1.31 -12.53
N ILE A 87 -10.99 1.68 -13.80
CA ILE A 87 -10.06 2.64 -14.42
C ILE A 87 -10.66 4.04 -14.33
N ASP A 88 -10.01 4.91 -13.57
CA ASP A 88 -10.35 6.34 -13.46
C ASP A 88 -10.42 7.00 -14.84
N GLU A 89 -11.39 7.88 -15.05
CA GLU A 89 -11.61 8.55 -16.33
C GLU A 89 -10.39 9.35 -16.78
N ASN A 90 -9.67 10.01 -15.87
CA ASN A 90 -8.46 10.78 -16.20
C ASN A 90 -7.28 9.90 -16.63
N ARG A 91 -7.39 8.57 -16.44
CA ARG A 91 -6.42 7.59 -16.92
C ARG A 91 -6.82 6.95 -18.24
N ARG A 92 -8.04 7.15 -18.74
CA ARG A 92 -8.47 6.58 -20.02
C ARG A 92 -7.97 7.43 -21.17
N LEU A 93 -7.55 6.79 -22.26
CA LEU A 93 -7.24 7.46 -23.51
C LEU A 93 -8.43 7.36 -24.45
N ASP A 94 -8.95 8.51 -24.89
CA ASP A 94 -10.07 8.56 -25.83
C ASP A 94 -9.63 8.18 -27.25
N GLU A 95 -10.49 7.46 -27.97
CA GLU A 95 -10.22 7.07 -29.36
C GLU A 95 -10.09 8.30 -30.27
N LYS A 96 -10.90 9.34 -30.09
CA LYS A 96 -10.84 10.60 -30.85
C LYS A 96 -9.55 11.36 -30.58
N GLU A 97 -9.02 11.27 -29.36
CA GLU A 97 -7.74 11.89 -29.00
C GLU A 97 -6.57 11.14 -29.65
N SER A 98 -6.58 9.82 -29.59
CA SER A 98 -5.47 8.99 -30.07
C SER A 98 -5.49 8.71 -31.57
N GLY A 99 -6.67 8.72 -32.18
CA GLY A 99 -6.89 8.27 -33.56
C GLY A 99 -6.64 6.76 -33.75
N ILE A 100 -6.56 5.98 -32.67
CA ILE A 100 -6.27 4.54 -32.71
C ILE A 100 -7.57 3.78 -32.46
N PRO A 101 -8.12 3.09 -33.47
CA PRO A 101 -9.41 2.41 -33.33
C PRO A 101 -9.32 1.25 -32.33
N ALA A 102 -10.37 1.12 -31.52
CA ALA A 102 -10.57 -0.04 -30.67
C ALA A 102 -10.70 -1.34 -31.48
N ILE A 103 -10.20 -2.46 -30.95
CA ILE A 103 -10.39 -3.80 -31.54
C ILE A 103 -11.62 -4.52 -30.99
N ALA A 104 -12.22 -3.99 -29.93
CA ALA A 104 -13.41 -4.51 -29.29
C ALA A 104 -14.18 -3.36 -28.60
N ASN A 105 -15.49 -3.53 -28.42
CA ASN A 105 -16.36 -2.51 -27.83
C ASN A 105 -15.99 -2.15 -26.38
N ASP A 106 -15.41 -3.09 -25.63
CA ASP A 106 -14.97 -2.90 -24.24
C ASP A 106 -13.48 -2.59 -24.14
N GLU A 107 -12.78 -2.30 -25.24
CA GLU A 107 -11.37 -1.97 -25.16
C GLU A 107 -11.15 -0.58 -24.57
N VAL A 108 -10.34 -0.52 -23.51
CA VAL A 108 -9.97 0.72 -22.83
C VAL A 108 -8.46 0.77 -22.65
N PHE A 109 -7.84 1.86 -23.10
CA PHE A 109 -6.42 2.15 -22.85
C PHE A 109 -6.25 2.92 -21.54
N ALA A 110 -5.54 2.32 -20.58
CA ALA A 110 -5.22 2.92 -19.30
C ALA A 110 -3.80 3.51 -19.29
N ARG A 111 -3.67 4.75 -18.82
CA ARG A 111 -2.40 5.47 -18.69
C ARG A 111 -1.50 4.81 -17.65
N LEU A 112 -0.26 4.56 -18.01
CA LEU A 112 0.76 4.02 -17.13
C LEU A 112 1.46 5.17 -16.37
N LEU A 113 1.04 5.45 -15.12
CA LEU A 113 1.41 6.66 -14.37
C LEU A 113 2.91 6.93 -14.25
N TYR A 114 3.73 5.88 -14.14
CA TYR A 114 5.18 5.98 -13.98
C TYR A 114 5.94 5.57 -15.24
N TYR A 115 5.26 5.51 -16.37
CA TYR A 115 5.89 5.37 -17.68
C TYR A 115 5.70 6.65 -18.46
N ARG A 116 6.71 7.01 -19.24
CA ARG A 116 6.66 8.21 -20.06
C ARG A 116 5.63 8.04 -21.16
N ASP A 117 4.57 8.83 -21.11
CA ASP A 117 3.63 9.02 -22.21
C ASP A 117 3.14 7.68 -22.81
N ALA A 118 2.78 6.72 -21.94
CA ALA A 118 2.45 5.35 -22.34
C ALA A 118 1.11 4.86 -21.79
N TRP A 119 0.44 4.02 -22.56
CA TRP A 119 -0.84 3.39 -22.22
C TRP A 119 -0.82 1.90 -22.57
N VAL A 120 -1.62 1.12 -21.86
CA VAL A 120 -1.90 -0.29 -22.17
C VAL A 120 -3.40 -0.53 -22.19
N SER A 121 -3.90 -1.29 -23.15
CA SER A 121 -5.30 -1.71 -23.18
C SER A 121 -5.53 -2.98 -22.37
N ASN A 122 -6.78 -3.21 -21.99
CA ASN A 122 -7.26 -4.47 -21.40
C ASN A 122 -7.15 -5.68 -22.34
N TYR A 123 -6.67 -5.49 -23.58
CA TYR A 123 -6.31 -6.53 -24.55
C TYR A 123 -4.78 -6.65 -24.75
N GLY A 124 -3.98 -5.93 -23.96
CA GLY A 124 -2.52 -5.98 -24.04
C GLY A 124 -1.94 -5.25 -25.26
N ARG A 125 -2.67 -4.33 -25.89
CA ARG A 125 -2.11 -3.38 -26.87
C ARG A 125 -1.46 -2.22 -26.12
N ALA A 126 -0.27 -1.78 -26.53
CA ALA A 126 0.40 -0.63 -25.92
C ALA A 126 0.53 0.54 -26.89
N ILE A 127 0.39 1.76 -26.37
CA ILE A 127 0.54 3.02 -27.10
C ILE A 127 1.62 3.85 -26.41
N GLU A 128 2.47 4.52 -27.19
CA GLU A 128 3.29 5.63 -26.72
C GLU A 128 2.91 6.92 -27.47
N LYS A 129 2.95 8.05 -26.77
CA LYS A 129 2.82 9.37 -27.37
C LYS A 129 4.21 10.00 -27.52
N GLU A 130 4.54 10.41 -28.73
CA GLU A 130 5.75 11.17 -29.02
C GLU A 130 5.37 12.53 -29.59
N LYS A 131 5.69 13.60 -28.85
CA LYS A 131 5.19 14.96 -29.11
C LYS A 131 3.65 14.94 -29.11
N ASP A 132 3.02 15.30 -30.22
CA ASP A 132 1.56 15.35 -30.37
C ASP A 132 1.00 14.17 -31.17
N ARG A 133 1.78 13.09 -31.33
CA ARG A 133 1.36 11.90 -32.10
C ARG A 133 1.33 10.65 -31.23
N TYR A 134 0.20 9.97 -31.23
CA TYR A 134 0.03 8.65 -30.63
C TYR A 134 0.49 7.56 -31.62
N LYS A 135 1.19 6.55 -31.10
CA LYS A 135 1.70 5.43 -31.88
C LYS A 135 1.37 4.12 -31.20
N LEU A 136 0.62 3.27 -31.90
CA LEU A 136 0.41 1.88 -31.52
C LEU A 136 1.73 1.11 -31.64
N LEU A 137 2.16 0.47 -30.56
CA LEU A 137 3.41 -0.27 -30.51
C LEU A 137 3.22 -1.70 -31.01
N ARG A 138 4.11 -2.15 -31.91
CA ARG A 138 4.13 -3.55 -32.36
C ARG A 138 4.53 -4.50 -31.22
N GLY A 139 5.51 -4.10 -30.40
CA GLY A 139 6.18 -5.01 -29.46
C GLY A 139 7.03 -6.06 -30.19
N ARG A 140 7.80 -6.84 -29.44
CA ARG A 140 8.47 -8.05 -29.91
C ARG A 140 7.83 -9.28 -29.24
N TYR A 141 8.09 -10.47 -29.75
CA TYR A 141 7.71 -11.70 -29.06
C TYR A 141 8.96 -12.30 -28.43
N ASP A 142 8.85 -12.79 -27.20
CA ASP A 142 9.89 -13.59 -26.58
C ASP A 142 9.99 -14.94 -27.30
N GLU A 143 11.20 -15.36 -27.67
CA GLU A 143 11.41 -16.57 -28.48
C GLU A 143 11.13 -17.85 -27.70
N LEU A 144 11.32 -17.84 -26.37
CA LEU A 144 11.14 -19.01 -25.52
C LEU A 144 9.70 -19.13 -25.04
N THR A 145 9.12 -18.02 -24.57
CA THR A 145 7.78 -18.03 -23.96
C THR A 145 6.65 -17.69 -24.93
N GLY A 146 6.97 -17.07 -26.08
CA GLY A 146 5.96 -16.54 -27.00
C GLY A 146 5.23 -15.31 -26.48
N GLU A 147 5.59 -14.78 -25.30
CA GLU A 147 4.95 -13.60 -24.72
C GLU A 147 5.24 -12.34 -25.55
N ARG A 148 4.23 -11.48 -25.71
CA ARG A 148 4.43 -10.16 -26.31
C ARG A 148 5.13 -9.24 -25.32
N ILE A 149 6.29 -8.70 -25.69
CA ILE A 149 7.13 -7.82 -24.88
C ILE A 149 7.17 -6.41 -25.46
N TYR A 150 6.97 -5.42 -24.60
CA TYR A 150 7.16 -4.00 -24.89
C TYR A 150 8.42 -3.47 -24.22
N THR A 151 9.09 -2.51 -24.86
CA THR A 151 10.17 -1.75 -24.25
C THR A 151 9.71 -0.31 -24.08
N LEU A 152 9.40 0.07 -22.84
CA LEU A 152 8.83 1.37 -22.47
C LEU A 152 9.82 2.13 -21.58
N LYS A 153 9.66 3.45 -21.48
CA LYS A 153 10.49 4.30 -20.60
C LYS A 153 9.83 4.44 -19.23
N LYS A 154 10.32 3.72 -18.23
CA LYS A 154 9.83 3.78 -16.84
C LYS A 154 10.60 4.82 -16.04
N GLU A 155 9.90 5.59 -15.22
CA GLU A 155 10.49 6.55 -14.29
C GLU A 155 11.14 5.83 -13.10
N VAL A 156 12.33 6.25 -12.70
CA VAL A 156 13.09 5.67 -11.59
C VAL A 156 13.68 6.80 -10.75
N TYR A 157 13.46 6.73 -9.43
CA TYR A 157 14.05 7.67 -8.49
C TYR A 157 15.47 7.27 -8.10
N VAL A 158 16.43 8.18 -8.30
CA VAL A 158 17.83 7.96 -7.97
C VAL A 158 18.14 8.60 -6.61
N LYS A 159 18.24 7.78 -5.56
CA LYS A 159 18.41 8.27 -4.16
C LYS A 159 19.66 9.15 -3.97
N SER A 160 20.77 8.86 -4.66
CA SER A 160 22.01 9.65 -4.55
C SER A 160 21.87 11.07 -5.09
N THR A 161 21.14 11.26 -6.19
CA THR A 161 20.94 12.58 -6.82
C THR A 161 19.63 13.25 -6.41
N LYS A 162 18.75 12.51 -5.73
CA LYS A 162 17.38 12.90 -5.35
C LYS A 162 16.56 13.39 -6.56
N LYS A 163 16.75 12.71 -7.69
CA LYS A 163 16.12 13.04 -8.97
C LYS A 163 15.54 11.79 -9.64
N TYR A 164 14.45 11.98 -10.36
CA TYR A 164 13.87 11.02 -11.28
C TYR A 164 14.57 11.09 -12.64
N ARG A 165 14.71 9.92 -13.26
CA ARG A 165 15.12 9.75 -14.65
C ARG A 165 14.30 8.64 -15.30
N TYR A 166 14.29 8.60 -16.63
CA TYR A 166 13.67 7.52 -17.37
C TYR A 166 14.69 6.45 -17.75
N GLU A 167 14.31 5.19 -17.53
CA GLU A 167 15.07 4.01 -17.94
C GLU A 167 14.22 3.15 -18.88
N LYS A 168 14.84 2.58 -19.92
CA LYS A 168 14.16 1.60 -20.77
C LYS A 168 13.93 0.32 -19.98
N ARG A 169 12.69 -0.16 -19.91
CA ARG A 169 12.30 -1.41 -19.25
C ARG A 169 11.54 -2.28 -20.25
N SER A 170 11.96 -3.54 -20.34
CA SER A 170 11.21 -4.56 -21.08
C SER A 170 10.17 -5.18 -20.15
N VAL A 171 8.92 -5.27 -20.59
CA VAL A 171 7.79 -5.79 -19.80
C VAL A 171 6.82 -6.51 -20.73
N SER A 172 6.26 -7.63 -20.30
CA SER A 172 5.27 -8.36 -21.09
C SER A 172 3.91 -7.65 -21.09
N ALA A 173 3.15 -7.83 -22.17
CA ALA A 173 1.78 -7.34 -22.28
C ALA A 173 0.91 -7.87 -21.15
N SER A 174 1.01 -9.17 -20.85
CA SER A 174 0.30 -9.85 -19.76
C SER A 174 0.54 -9.19 -18.40
N LYS A 175 1.80 -8.85 -18.06
CA LYS A 175 2.16 -8.15 -16.82
C LYS A 175 1.59 -6.73 -16.76
N LEU A 176 1.61 -6.00 -17.88
CA LEU A 176 1.00 -4.68 -17.96
C LEU A 176 -0.52 -4.76 -17.75
N VAL A 177 -1.18 -5.75 -18.36
CA VAL A 177 -2.62 -5.96 -18.23
C VAL A 177 -3.00 -6.33 -16.80
N ILE A 178 -2.32 -7.31 -16.19
CA ILE A 178 -2.56 -7.70 -14.79
C ILE A 178 -2.40 -6.49 -13.87
N GLY A 179 -1.31 -5.73 -14.00
CA GLY A 179 -1.02 -4.61 -13.12
C GLY A 179 -2.06 -3.49 -13.19
N ASN A 180 -2.81 -3.35 -14.29
CA ASN A 180 -3.73 -2.24 -14.50
C ASN A 180 -5.21 -2.62 -14.47
N PHE A 181 -5.58 -3.87 -14.75
CA PHE A 181 -6.98 -4.27 -14.93
C PHE A 181 -7.45 -5.38 -13.98
N ILE A 182 -6.54 -6.08 -13.31
CA ILE A 182 -6.87 -7.25 -12.48
C ILE A 182 -6.46 -6.99 -11.03
N VAL A 183 -7.31 -7.37 -10.07
CA VAL A 183 -6.96 -7.33 -8.65
C VAL A 183 -6.11 -8.56 -8.29
N ASN A 184 -4.83 -8.34 -8.01
CA ASN A 184 -3.90 -9.38 -7.58
C ASN A 184 -3.68 -9.34 -6.05
N TYR A 185 -4.33 -10.25 -5.33
CA TYR A 185 -4.33 -10.28 -3.86
C TYR A 185 -2.99 -10.70 -3.23
N ASP A 186 -2.08 -11.29 -3.99
CA ASP A 186 -0.78 -11.77 -3.51
C ASP A 186 0.30 -11.62 -4.59
N MET A 187 0.69 -10.37 -4.87
CA MET A 187 1.69 -10.05 -5.89
C MET A 187 3.09 -10.61 -5.57
N THR A 188 3.33 -10.98 -4.31
CA THR A 188 4.63 -11.54 -3.89
C THR A 188 4.78 -12.98 -4.38
N ASN A 189 3.69 -13.76 -4.34
CA ASN A 189 3.73 -15.20 -4.64
C ASN A 189 3.10 -15.54 -5.99
N ASN A 190 2.22 -14.69 -6.52
CA ASN A 190 1.61 -14.86 -7.84
C ASN A 190 2.58 -14.46 -8.96
N MET A 191 3.61 -15.26 -9.13
CA MET A 191 4.73 -15.03 -10.06
C MET A 191 4.49 -15.60 -11.45
N LYS A 192 3.46 -16.44 -11.63
CA LYS A 192 3.06 -17.04 -12.91
C LYS A 192 1.75 -16.42 -13.40
N ILE A 193 1.54 -16.52 -14.70
CA ILE A 193 0.33 -16.04 -15.38
C ILE A 193 -0.21 -17.21 -16.19
N TRP A 194 -1.38 -17.71 -15.79
CA TRP A 194 -2.12 -18.64 -16.62
C TRP A 194 -2.96 -17.86 -17.63
N HIS A 195 -2.87 -18.27 -18.90
CA HIS A 195 -3.71 -17.78 -19.98
C HIS A 195 -4.81 -18.81 -20.21
N LEU A 196 -6.08 -18.39 -20.18
CA LEU A 196 -7.21 -19.27 -20.44
C LEU A 196 -7.04 -19.94 -21.81
N GLY A 197 -7.29 -21.25 -21.87
CA GLY A 197 -7.05 -22.04 -23.10
C GLY A 197 -5.58 -22.22 -23.48
N GLY A 198 -4.62 -21.74 -22.69
CA GLY A 198 -3.19 -21.89 -22.94
C GLY A 198 -2.60 -20.97 -24.02
N ASP A 199 -3.37 -20.01 -24.55
CA ASP A 199 -2.87 -19.07 -25.55
C ASP A 199 -2.12 -17.89 -24.91
N VAL A 200 -0.79 -17.98 -24.88
CA VAL A 200 0.11 -16.93 -24.38
C VAL A 200 -0.01 -15.58 -25.11
N LYS A 201 -0.62 -15.56 -26.31
CA LYS A 201 -0.85 -14.33 -27.09
C LYS A 201 -2.16 -13.66 -26.73
N ASP A 202 -3.09 -14.37 -26.12
CA ASP A 202 -4.33 -13.80 -25.61
C ASP A 202 -4.05 -13.02 -24.31
N ASN A 203 -4.06 -11.70 -24.43
CA ASN A 203 -3.80 -10.78 -23.33
C ASN A 203 -5.08 -10.07 -22.89
N TYR A 204 -6.26 -10.60 -23.21
CA TYR A 204 -7.52 -10.08 -22.68
C TYR A 204 -7.56 -10.27 -21.17
N TYR A 205 -7.83 -9.20 -20.43
CA TYR A 205 -7.72 -9.18 -18.96
C TYR A 205 -8.61 -10.22 -18.25
N LYS A 206 -9.72 -10.66 -18.86
CA LYS A 206 -10.55 -11.72 -18.27
C LYS A 206 -9.96 -13.11 -18.45
N HIS A 207 -9.02 -13.29 -19.38
CA HIS A 207 -8.38 -14.56 -19.68
C HIS A 207 -7.02 -14.73 -18.97
N LEU A 208 -6.57 -13.75 -18.20
CA LEU A 208 -5.30 -13.80 -17.46
C LEU A 208 -5.51 -14.11 -15.98
N TYR A 209 -4.74 -15.03 -15.42
CA TYR A 209 -4.83 -15.44 -14.02
C TYR A 209 -3.44 -15.37 -13.37
N PRO A 210 -3.17 -14.34 -12.53
CA PRO A 210 -1.97 -14.34 -11.71
C PRO A 210 -2.07 -15.44 -10.64
N VAL A 211 -1.14 -16.39 -10.65
CA VAL A 211 -1.16 -17.58 -9.79
C VAL A 211 0.23 -17.93 -9.28
N THR A 212 0.30 -18.71 -8.20
CA THR A 212 1.56 -19.26 -7.69
C THR A 212 2.11 -20.35 -8.62
N ASP A 213 3.38 -20.72 -8.45
CA ASP A 213 3.97 -21.85 -9.18
C ASP A 213 3.19 -23.16 -8.95
N ASN A 214 2.81 -23.44 -7.70
CA ASN A 214 2.05 -24.65 -7.33
C ASN A 214 0.67 -24.68 -8.00
N GLN A 215 -0.03 -23.55 -8.03
CA GLN A 215 -1.32 -23.42 -8.70
C GLN A 215 -1.17 -23.56 -10.22
N TYR A 216 -0.18 -22.89 -10.82
CA TYR A 216 0.10 -22.99 -12.25
C TYR A 216 0.35 -24.44 -12.67
N ASN A 217 1.19 -25.18 -11.93
CA ASN A 217 1.50 -26.57 -12.21
C ASN A 217 0.26 -27.48 -12.13
N GLU A 218 -0.62 -27.24 -11.16
CA GLU A 218 -1.88 -27.99 -11.06
C GLU A 218 -2.83 -27.67 -12.22
N ILE A 219 -2.96 -26.40 -12.60
CA ILE A 219 -3.77 -26.00 -13.76
C ILE A 219 -3.22 -26.66 -15.03
N CYS A 220 -1.90 -26.62 -15.26
CA CYS A 220 -1.24 -27.33 -16.35
C CYS A 220 -1.56 -28.83 -16.36
N ARG A 221 -1.50 -29.48 -15.18
CA ARG A 221 -1.78 -30.91 -15.05
C ARG A 221 -3.23 -31.23 -15.43
N ARG A 222 -4.20 -30.41 -14.99
CA ARG A 222 -5.62 -30.59 -15.33
C ARG A 222 -5.90 -30.27 -16.78
N SER A 223 -5.20 -29.29 -17.35
CA SER A 223 -5.24 -28.89 -18.75
C SER A 223 -4.56 -29.93 -19.66
N SER A 224 -5.05 -31.16 -19.64
CA SER A 224 -4.64 -32.22 -20.56
C SER A 224 -5.68 -32.34 -21.66
N ALA A 225 -5.26 -32.19 -22.92
CA ALA A 225 -6.17 -32.34 -24.06
C ALA A 225 -6.95 -33.67 -23.95
N PRO A 226 -8.29 -33.67 -24.12
CA PRO A 226 -9.12 -32.57 -24.65
C PRO A 226 -9.71 -31.61 -23.60
N HIS A 227 -9.37 -31.74 -22.31
CA HIS A 227 -9.92 -30.90 -21.24
C HIS A 227 -9.32 -29.50 -21.25
N VAL A 228 -10.18 -28.48 -21.26
CA VAL A 228 -9.82 -27.08 -21.06
C VAL A 228 -10.29 -26.69 -19.66
N VAL A 229 -9.37 -26.14 -18.86
CA VAL A 229 -9.68 -25.73 -17.49
C VAL A 229 -10.44 -24.41 -17.51
N GLU A 230 -11.67 -24.41 -17.03
CA GLU A 230 -12.55 -23.25 -16.96
C GLU A 230 -12.29 -22.39 -15.71
N GLU A 231 -12.89 -21.18 -15.65
CA GLU A 231 -12.67 -20.23 -14.54
C GLU A 231 -13.01 -20.85 -13.17
N GLU A 232 -14.10 -21.61 -13.07
CA GLU A 232 -14.54 -22.24 -11.83
C GLU A 232 -13.48 -23.20 -11.26
N GLU A 233 -12.84 -24.00 -12.12
CA GLU A 233 -11.78 -24.91 -11.74
C GLU A 233 -10.50 -24.15 -11.33
N ILE A 234 -10.16 -23.08 -12.05
CA ILE A 234 -9.03 -22.22 -11.69
C ILE A 234 -9.27 -21.61 -10.31
N MET A 235 -10.48 -21.11 -10.05
CA MET A 235 -10.83 -20.49 -8.77
C MET A 235 -10.92 -21.52 -7.63
N GLU A 236 -11.28 -22.77 -7.90
CA GLU A 236 -11.17 -23.89 -6.96
C GLU A 236 -9.70 -24.11 -6.56
N ILE A 237 -8.79 -24.18 -7.54
CA ILE A 237 -7.35 -24.36 -7.32
C ILE A 237 -6.78 -23.17 -6.52
N VAL A 238 -7.11 -21.94 -6.93
CA VAL A 238 -6.64 -20.71 -6.29
C VAL A 238 -7.07 -20.65 -4.82
N ASN A 239 -8.29 -21.08 -4.50
CA ASN A 239 -8.83 -21.09 -3.13
C ASN A 239 -8.52 -22.37 -2.33
N SER A 240 -7.82 -23.33 -2.93
CA SER A 240 -7.39 -24.52 -2.23
C SER A 240 -6.14 -24.25 -1.39
N ILE A 241 -6.17 -24.69 -0.12
CA ILE A 241 -5.00 -24.67 0.77
C ILE A 241 -3.88 -25.56 0.21
N LYS A 242 -4.24 -26.65 -0.48
CA LYS A 242 -3.30 -27.65 -1.02
C LYS A 242 -2.29 -27.03 -1.98
N TRP A 243 -2.72 -26.04 -2.75
CA TRP A 243 -1.93 -25.44 -3.83
C TRP A 243 -1.33 -24.08 -3.45
N LYS A 244 -1.39 -23.70 -2.18
CA LYS A 244 -0.66 -22.52 -1.72
C LYS A 244 0.86 -22.75 -1.82
N GLN A 245 1.59 -21.64 -1.85
CA GLN A 245 3.05 -21.63 -1.86
C GLN A 245 3.65 -22.25 -0.60
N ASP A 246 4.91 -22.64 -0.70
CA ASP A 246 5.66 -23.15 0.45
C ASP A 246 5.78 -22.09 1.54
N GLY A 247 5.66 -22.53 2.80
CA GLY A 247 5.63 -21.62 3.95
C GLY A 247 4.33 -20.80 4.08
N TRP A 248 3.31 -21.09 3.25
CA TRP A 248 2.02 -20.41 3.41
C TRP A 248 1.45 -20.64 4.80
N ASN A 249 1.11 -19.53 5.45
CA ASN A 249 0.62 -19.53 6.81
C ASN A 249 -0.70 -18.74 6.88
N PRO A 250 -1.83 -19.39 7.21
CA PRO A 250 -3.15 -18.78 7.17
C PRO A 250 -3.26 -17.58 8.12
N PHE A 251 -2.47 -17.51 9.20
CA PHE A 251 -2.44 -16.34 10.09
C PHE A 251 -1.99 -15.04 9.42
N ASN A 252 -1.24 -15.15 8.31
CA ASN A 252 -0.78 -13.98 7.56
C ASN A 252 -1.82 -13.53 6.53
N TYR A 253 -2.79 -14.38 6.19
CA TYR A 253 -3.82 -14.14 5.18
C TYR A 253 -5.21 -13.89 5.77
N GLN A 254 -5.43 -14.28 7.04
CA GLN A 254 -6.65 -13.94 7.75
C GLN A 254 -6.82 -12.42 7.88
N ARG A 255 -7.98 -11.90 7.51
CA ARG A 255 -8.33 -10.48 7.63
C ARG A 255 -8.62 -10.15 9.09
N GLY A 256 -7.75 -9.36 9.69
CA GLY A 256 -7.82 -9.07 11.13
C GLY A 256 -7.70 -7.60 11.46
N MET A 257 -6.93 -6.82 10.69
CA MET A 257 -6.76 -5.40 10.95
C MET A 257 -8.02 -4.65 10.52
N PHE A 258 -8.81 -4.24 11.50
CA PHE A 258 -10.14 -3.62 11.29
C PHE A 258 -11.04 -4.46 10.38
N GLY A 259 -10.94 -5.80 10.47
CA GLY A 259 -11.75 -6.76 9.71
C GLY A 259 -11.38 -6.92 8.23
N VAL A 260 -10.47 -6.11 7.68
CA VAL A 260 -10.17 -6.10 6.24
C VAL A 260 -8.69 -6.30 5.92
N GLY A 261 -7.80 -5.70 6.71
CA GLY A 261 -6.35 -5.72 6.46
C GLY A 261 -5.67 -6.98 6.96
N TYR A 262 -4.68 -7.44 6.21
CA TYR A 262 -3.87 -8.64 6.49
C TYR A 262 -2.42 -8.47 6.01
N LYS A 263 -1.55 -9.40 6.40
CA LYS A 263 -0.09 -9.22 6.25
C LYS A 263 0.43 -9.66 4.89
N GLY A 264 -0.04 -10.82 4.42
CA GLY A 264 0.45 -11.50 3.21
C GLY A 264 1.93 -11.91 3.21
N CYS A 265 2.62 -11.83 4.35
CA CYS A 265 4.02 -12.22 4.49
C CYS A 265 4.34 -12.71 5.92
N GLU A 266 5.40 -13.50 6.06
CA GLU A 266 5.86 -14.00 7.36
C GLU A 266 6.53 -12.92 8.20
N LYS A 267 7.40 -12.13 7.56
CA LYS A 267 8.23 -11.11 8.21
C LYS A 267 7.63 -9.73 7.93
N ARG A 268 7.26 -9.05 9.01
CA ARG A 268 6.97 -7.61 8.98
C ARG A 268 7.77 -6.94 10.09
N ASP A 269 8.41 -5.84 9.73
CA ASP A 269 8.95 -4.91 10.71
C ASP A 269 7.81 -3.95 11.09
N ALA A 270 7.23 -4.17 12.26
CA ALA A 270 6.08 -3.40 12.75
C ALA A 270 6.44 -1.93 13.03
N ASP A 271 7.72 -1.65 13.24
CA ASP A 271 8.24 -0.30 13.50
C ASP A 271 8.72 0.38 12.22
N SER A 272 8.68 -0.32 11.08
CA SER A 272 9.05 0.27 9.80
C SER A 272 8.08 1.38 9.37
N LYS A 273 8.62 2.44 8.76
CA LYS A 273 7.85 3.54 8.18
C LYS A 273 6.76 3.06 7.21
N CYS A 274 7.07 2.01 6.43
CA CYS A 274 6.14 1.39 5.50
C CYS A 274 4.93 0.78 6.23
N TYR A 275 5.17 -0.04 7.27
CA TYR A 275 4.09 -0.69 8.02
C TYR A 275 3.23 0.31 8.78
N ILE A 276 3.86 1.31 9.42
CA ILE A 276 3.14 2.38 10.13
C ILE A 276 2.23 3.14 9.16
N LYS A 277 2.69 3.46 7.94
CA LYS A 277 1.86 4.12 6.93
C LYS A 277 0.68 3.27 6.48
N TRP A 278 0.92 1.99 6.19
CA TRP A 278 -0.13 1.05 5.83
C TRP A 278 -1.17 0.92 6.94
N GLN A 279 -0.74 0.68 8.18
CA GLN A 279 -1.63 0.59 9.34
C GLN A 279 -2.46 1.86 9.53
N ASN A 280 -1.83 3.04 9.41
CA ASN A 280 -2.53 4.32 9.50
C ASN A 280 -3.55 4.53 8.38
N MET A 281 -3.25 4.06 7.16
CA MET A 281 -4.17 4.10 6.02
C MET A 281 -5.40 3.21 6.28
N ILE A 282 -5.18 1.95 6.69
CA ILE A 282 -6.29 1.02 7.01
C ILE A 282 -7.12 1.56 8.17
N GLN A 283 -6.49 2.04 9.26
CA GLN A 283 -7.21 2.63 10.40
C GLN A 283 -8.08 3.82 9.98
N ARG A 284 -7.52 4.74 9.17
CA ARG A 284 -8.29 5.90 8.70
C ARG A 284 -9.54 5.49 7.93
N CYS A 285 -9.50 4.41 7.15
CA CYS A 285 -10.62 3.99 6.32
C CYS A 285 -11.63 3.10 7.05
N TYR A 286 -11.21 2.31 8.05
CA TYR A 286 -12.03 1.21 8.58
C TYR A 286 -12.21 1.19 10.11
N ASP A 287 -11.59 2.10 10.86
CA ASP A 287 -11.80 2.19 12.31
C ASP A 287 -12.99 3.10 12.65
N GLU A 288 -14.14 2.48 12.91
CA GLU A 288 -15.37 3.19 13.25
C GLU A 288 -15.23 4.11 14.48
N ASN A 289 -14.41 3.73 15.46
CA ASN A 289 -14.23 4.54 16.66
C ASN A 289 -13.43 5.81 16.32
N VAL A 290 -12.42 5.67 15.45
CA VAL A 290 -11.67 6.81 14.92
C VAL A 290 -12.57 7.72 14.09
N HIS A 291 -13.47 7.17 13.26
CA HIS A 291 -14.44 7.98 12.52
C HIS A 291 -15.37 8.77 13.42
N LYS A 292 -15.94 8.12 14.45
CA LYS A 292 -16.87 8.75 15.39
C LYS A 292 -16.21 9.87 16.21
N LYS A 293 -14.98 9.64 16.69
CA LYS A 293 -14.35 10.52 17.69
C LYS A 293 -13.37 11.54 17.13
N TYR A 294 -12.59 11.18 16.10
CA TYR A 294 -11.40 11.95 15.71
C TYR A 294 -11.38 12.36 14.24
N LYS A 295 -11.94 11.53 13.34
CA LYS A 295 -11.75 11.66 11.89
C LYS A 295 -13.04 11.35 11.10
N PRO A 296 -14.15 12.08 11.33
CA PRO A 296 -15.42 11.81 10.65
C PRO A 296 -15.32 11.94 9.13
N LYS A 297 -14.45 12.83 8.62
CA LYS A 297 -14.20 13.02 7.18
C LYS A 297 -13.58 11.82 6.46
N TYR A 298 -13.17 10.78 7.18
CA TYR A 298 -12.59 9.57 6.60
C TYR A 298 -13.57 8.39 6.54
N LYS A 299 -14.82 8.56 7.00
CA LYS A 299 -15.83 7.49 7.07
C LYS A 299 -16.18 6.89 5.70
N ASP A 300 -16.10 7.68 4.64
CA ASP A 300 -16.42 7.26 3.27
C ASP A 300 -15.18 6.93 2.43
N LYS A 301 -14.01 6.80 3.07
CA LYS A 301 -12.75 6.53 2.39
C LYS A 301 -12.44 5.04 2.44
N THR A 302 -11.91 4.51 1.34
CA THR A 302 -11.63 3.09 1.15
C THR A 302 -10.16 2.87 0.77
N VAL A 303 -9.75 1.62 0.74
CA VAL A 303 -8.45 1.16 0.25
C VAL A 303 -8.71 0.08 -0.78
N CYS A 304 -8.02 0.11 -1.92
CA CYS A 304 -8.20 -0.91 -2.95
C CYS A 304 -7.88 -2.32 -2.41
N ASP A 305 -8.52 -3.34 -2.97
CA ASP A 305 -8.42 -4.72 -2.48
C ASP A 305 -6.98 -5.23 -2.38
N GLU A 306 -6.11 -4.82 -3.31
CA GLU A 306 -4.69 -5.22 -3.34
C GLU A 306 -3.92 -4.67 -2.14
N TRP A 307 -4.23 -3.45 -1.69
CA TRP A 307 -3.56 -2.79 -0.57
C TRP A 307 -4.13 -3.15 0.80
N LEU A 308 -5.20 -3.95 0.85
CA LEU A 308 -5.58 -4.63 2.09
C LEU A 308 -4.54 -5.68 2.50
N ASN A 309 -3.70 -6.12 1.56
CA ASN A 309 -2.49 -6.89 1.82
C ASN A 309 -1.29 -5.96 2.07
N PHE A 310 -0.69 -6.00 3.26
CA PHE A 310 0.52 -5.24 3.55
C PHE A 310 1.68 -5.57 2.60
N ALA A 311 1.88 -6.84 2.23
CA ALA A 311 2.97 -7.24 1.33
C ALA A 311 2.86 -6.57 -0.05
N ASN A 312 1.65 -6.47 -0.59
CA ASN A 312 1.39 -5.75 -1.85
C ASN A 312 1.62 -4.25 -1.70
N PHE A 313 1.11 -3.62 -0.63
CA PHE A 313 1.39 -2.22 -0.35
C PHE A 313 2.90 -1.96 -0.25
N LYS A 314 3.65 -2.87 0.39
CA LYS A 314 5.09 -2.78 0.54
C LYS A 314 5.82 -2.82 -0.81
N ILE A 315 5.40 -3.67 -1.75
CA ILE A 315 5.97 -3.69 -3.12
C ILE A 315 5.89 -2.30 -3.75
N TRP A 316 4.70 -1.68 -3.70
CA TRP A 316 4.52 -0.32 -4.22
C TRP A 316 5.32 0.70 -3.40
N TYR A 317 5.29 0.63 -2.07
CA TYR A 317 5.97 1.58 -1.20
C TYR A 317 7.48 1.59 -1.44
N ASP A 318 8.11 0.42 -1.51
CA ASP A 318 9.57 0.31 -1.71
C ASP A 318 10.00 0.85 -3.07
N GLU A 319 9.17 0.70 -4.10
CA GLU A 319 9.41 1.25 -5.44
C GLU A 319 9.32 2.78 -5.48
N HIS A 320 8.42 3.37 -4.67
CA HIS A 320 8.14 4.81 -4.68
C HIS A 320 8.82 5.57 -3.53
N ASP A 321 9.57 4.90 -2.66
CA ASP A 321 10.23 5.50 -1.51
C ASP A 321 11.32 6.50 -1.94
N ILE A 322 11.03 7.79 -1.74
CA ILE A 322 11.96 8.89 -2.04
C ILE A 322 12.94 9.20 -0.90
N GLY A 323 12.84 8.47 0.23
CA GLY A 323 13.66 8.67 1.43
C GLY A 323 13.35 9.96 2.20
N GLY A 324 13.82 10.03 3.45
CA GLY A 324 13.64 11.18 4.34
C GLY A 324 12.74 10.90 5.55
N GLU A 325 12.54 11.92 6.39
CA GLU A 325 11.83 11.78 7.67
C GLU A 325 10.35 12.20 7.62
N HIS A 326 9.98 13.08 6.69
CA HIS A 326 8.63 13.63 6.58
C HIS A 326 8.05 13.42 5.18
N ILE A 327 7.72 12.15 4.89
CA ILE A 327 7.00 11.74 3.68
C ILE A 327 5.57 11.42 4.07
N ASP A 328 4.60 11.89 3.29
CA ASP A 328 3.17 11.59 3.39
C ASP A 328 2.75 10.62 2.30
N LEU A 329 1.74 9.80 2.60
CA LEU A 329 1.00 9.03 1.61
C LEU A 329 -0.27 9.82 1.32
N ASP A 330 -0.32 10.45 0.15
CA ASP A 330 -1.47 11.26 -0.26
C ASP A 330 -2.27 10.53 -1.33
N LYS A 331 -3.60 10.71 -1.37
CA LYS A 331 -4.52 10.09 -2.36
C LYS A 331 -5.27 11.11 -3.22
N ASP A 332 -5.12 12.40 -2.92
CA ASP A 332 -6.01 13.46 -3.37
C ASP A 332 -5.34 14.37 -4.41
N ILE A 333 -4.00 14.46 -4.42
CA ILE A 333 -3.27 15.30 -5.36
C ILE A 333 -3.37 14.78 -6.79
N LEU A 334 -3.28 13.45 -7.00
CA LEU A 334 -3.37 12.88 -8.34
C LEU A 334 -4.81 12.91 -8.89
N VAL A 335 -5.79 12.67 -8.01
CA VAL A 335 -7.21 12.64 -8.34
C VAL A 335 -7.97 13.41 -7.26
N ARG A 336 -8.37 14.64 -7.58
CA ARG A 336 -9.07 15.51 -6.63
C ARG A 336 -10.41 14.91 -6.22
N GLY A 337 -10.76 15.02 -4.94
CA GLY A 337 -12.03 14.51 -4.40
C GLY A 337 -12.10 12.98 -4.27
N ASN A 338 -11.01 12.27 -4.59
CA ASN A 338 -10.93 10.83 -4.52
C ASN A 338 -11.23 10.27 -3.11
N LYS A 339 -11.75 9.04 -3.11
CA LYS A 339 -12.14 8.34 -1.89
C LYS A 339 -11.30 7.10 -1.60
N GLU A 340 -10.59 6.57 -2.60
CA GLU A 340 -9.87 5.30 -2.48
C GLU A 340 -8.35 5.49 -2.42
N TYR A 341 -7.68 4.88 -1.46
CA TYR A 341 -6.24 4.70 -1.49
C TYR A 341 -5.86 3.54 -2.42
N SER A 342 -5.08 3.79 -3.47
CA SER A 342 -4.63 2.80 -4.45
C SER A 342 -3.29 3.21 -5.09
N PRO A 343 -2.54 2.30 -5.74
CA PRO A 343 -1.38 2.67 -6.55
C PRO A 343 -1.66 3.74 -7.61
N GLU A 344 -2.90 3.80 -8.07
CA GLU A 344 -3.36 4.65 -9.16
C GLU A 344 -3.78 6.05 -8.71
N THR A 345 -4.09 6.21 -7.42
CA THR A 345 -4.54 7.48 -6.83
C THR A 345 -3.56 8.06 -5.84
N CYS A 346 -2.63 7.24 -5.32
CA CYS A 346 -1.70 7.65 -4.30
C CYS A 346 -0.32 8.02 -4.80
N VAL A 347 0.35 8.88 -4.02
CA VAL A 347 1.76 9.23 -4.22
C VAL A 347 2.47 9.40 -2.88
N LEU A 348 3.75 9.02 -2.84
CA LEU A 348 4.65 9.39 -1.73
C LEU A 348 5.23 10.77 -1.99
N VAL A 349 4.92 11.70 -1.11
CA VAL A 349 5.22 13.12 -1.31
C VAL A 349 5.79 13.72 -0.03
N LYS A 350 6.68 14.70 -0.15
CA LYS A 350 7.20 15.40 1.04
C LYS A 350 6.08 16.17 1.72
N HIS A 351 6.06 16.14 3.04
CA HIS A 351 5.00 16.76 3.85
C HIS A 351 4.70 18.20 3.41
N TYR A 352 5.72 19.05 3.25
CA TYR A 352 5.52 20.45 2.88
C TYR A 352 4.78 20.65 1.54
N ILE A 353 4.90 19.71 0.59
CA ILE A 353 4.18 19.75 -0.69
C ILE A 353 2.72 19.37 -0.43
N ASN A 354 2.47 18.25 0.25
CA ASN A 354 1.11 17.79 0.57
C ASN A 354 0.29 18.90 1.24
N VAL A 355 0.85 19.56 2.24
CA VAL A 355 0.11 20.58 2.98
C VAL A 355 -0.15 21.87 2.17
N VAL A 356 0.40 22.05 0.96
CA VAL A 356 -0.02 23.15 0.06
C VAL A 356 -1.39 22.86 -0.55
N PHE A 357 -1.71 21.59 -0.79
CA PHE A 357 -2.94 21.15 -1.44
C PHE A 357 -4.04 20.81 -0.43
N GLU A 358 -3.70 20.57 0.84
CA GLU A 358 -4.66 20.48 1.94
C GLU A 358 -5.22 21.85 2.35
N ARG A 359 -6.52 21.91 2.69
CA ARG A 359 -7.16 23.10 3.27
C ARG A 359 -6.70 23.30 4.72
N ARG A 360 -6.19 24.49 5.06
CA ARG A 360 -5.69 24.79 6.41
C ARG A 360 -6.55 25.80 7.16
N ALA A 361 -6.44 25.77 8.49
CA ALA A 361 -7.02 26.80 9.36
C ALA A 361 -6.55 28.21 8.99
N GLY A 362 -5.30 28.38 8.55
CA GLY A 362 -4.76 29.67 8.11
C GLY A 362 -5.30 30.18 6.76
N ASP A 363 -6.08 29.37 6.05
CA ASP A 363 -6.81 29.74 4.84
C ASP A 363 -8.28 30.09 5.15
N CYS A 364 -8.72 29.90 6.40
CA CYS A 364 -10.06 30.28 6.80
C CYS A 364 -10.22 31.81 6.77
N ILE A 365 -11.40 32.25 6.34
CA ILE A 365 -11.78 33.65 6.28
C ILE A 365 -12.86 33.87 7.34
N SER A 366 -12.68 34.89 8.18
CA SER A 366 -13.64 35.27 9.20
C SER A 366 -14.14 36.70 9.00
N LYS A 367 -15.43 36.92 9.20
CA LYS A 367 -16.05 38.25 9.18
C LYS A 367 -15.62 39.05 10.41
N LYS A 368 -15.28 40.32 10.22
CA LYS A 368 -14.88 41.30 11.24
C LYS A 368 -15.81 42.53 11.17
N LYS A 369 -15.59 43.49 12.07
CA LYS A 369 -16.37 44.74 12.10
C LYS A 369 -16.12 45.61 10.86
N ASP A 370 -14.91 45.51 10.30
CA ASP A 370 -14.31 46.31 9.24
C ASP A 370 -14.02 45.49 7.97
N GLY A 371 -14.80 44.44 7.71
CA GLY A 371 -14.66 43.59 6.52
C GLY A 371 -14.33 42.14 6.85
N TYR A 372 -13.49 41.52 6.03
CA TYR A 372 -13.08 40.12 6.14
C TYR A 372 -11.57 40.00 6.41
N ALA A 373 -11.17 38.98 7.16
CA ALA A 373 -9.77 38.70 7.47
C ALA A 373 -9.43 37.23 7.23
N ILE A 374 -8.22 36.97 6.73
CA ILE A 374 -7.67 35.63 6.57
C ILE A 374 -6.97 35.25 7.87
N GLU A 375 -7.26 34.09 8.46
CA GLU A 375 -6.69 33.69 9.75
C GLU A 375 -5.16 33.65 9.77
N GLY A 376 -4.53 33.28 8.64
CA GLY A 376 -3.08 33.28 8.48
C GLY A 376 -2.45 34.66 8.23
N ASN A 377 -3.26 35.71 8.06
CA ASN A 377 -2.79 37.10 7.98
C ASN A 377 -3.87 38.06 8.51
N LYS A 378 -4.04 38.07 9.83
CA LYS A 378 -5.07 38.86 10.53
C LYS A 378 -4.84 40.37 10.48
N ALA A 379 -3.71 40.85 9.94
CA ALA A 379 -3.46 42.28 9.79
C ALA A 379 -4.17 42.85 8.56
N LEU A 380 -4.32 42.05 7.49
CA LEU A 380 -4.96 42.48 6.26
C LEU A 380 -6.49 42.44 6.38
N ARG A 381 -7.17 43.44 5.81
CA ARG A 381 -8.63 43.54 5.73
C ARG A 381 -9.03 43.60 4.27
N PHE A 382 -10.14 42.94 3.97
CA PHE A 382 -10.77 42.93 2.66
C PHE A 382 -12.21 43.39 2.79
N GLU A 383 -12.72 44.13 1.81
CA GLU A 383 -14.09 44.64 1.86
C GLU A 383 -15.09 43.48 1.68
N THR A 384 -14.74 42.54 0.80
CA THR A 384 -15.60 41.40 0.44
C THR A 384 -14.96 40.05 0.79
N TYR A 385 -15.79 39.02 0.90
CA TYR A 385 -15.32 37.64 1.07
C TYR A 385 -14.51 37.18 -0.16
N ASP A 386 -14.95 37.55 -1.36
CA ASP A 386 -14.33 37.12 -2.61
C ASP A 386 -12.93 37.70 -2.78
N GLU A 387 -12.70 38.96 -2.38
CA GLU A 387 -11.35 39.54 -2.31
C GLU A 387 -10.43 38.77 -1.36
N ALA A 388 -10.92 38.45 -0.16
CA ALA A 388 -10.16 37.66 0.81
C ALA A 388 -9.86 36.25 0.26
N TRP A 389 -10.83 35.64 -0.44
CA TRP A 389 -10.66 34.33 -1.05
C TRP A 389 -9.66 34.35 -2.20
N ASN A 390 -9.73 35.35 -3.09
CA ASN A 390 -8.77 35.55 -4.16
C ASN A 390 -7.35 35.69 -3.62
N ALA A 391 -7.15 36.47 -2.55
CA ALA A 391 -5.84 36.59 -1.90
C ALA A 391 -5.33 35.26 -1.30
N VAL A 392 -6.22 34.41 -0.75
CA VAL A 392 -5.85 33.05 -0.33
C VAL A 392 -5.40 32.21 -1.52
N CYS A 393 -6.18 32.20 -2.61
CA CYS A 393 -5.88 31.46 -3.83
C CYS A 393 -4.55 31.89 -4.44
N GLU A 394 -4.30 33.20 -4.58
CA GLU A 394 -3.04 33.74 -5.11
C GLU A 394 -1.84 33.33 -4.25
N ARG A 395 -1.95 33.43 -2.93
CA ARG A 395 -0.90 32.98 -2.00
C ARG A 395 -0.60 31.48 -2.16
N ARG A 396 -1.61 30.65 -2.38
CA ARG A 396 -1.43 29.20 -2.59
C ARG A 396 -0.86 28.92 -3.98
N GLU A 397 -1.28 29.67 -5.00
CA GLU A 397 -0.75 29.57 -6.36
C GLU A 397 0.75 29.90 -6.40
N GLN A 398 1.19 30.95 -5.69
CA GLN A 398 2.61 31.26 -5.56
C GLN A 398 3.42 30.11 -4.92
N LYS A 399 2.85 29.40 -3.95
CA LYS A 399 3.49 28.20 -3.36
C LYS A 399 3.54 27.04 -4.35
N LYS A 400 2.47 26.81 -5.11
CA LYS A 400 2.41 25.83 -6.21
C LYS A 400 3.48 26.11 -7.25
N LEU A 401 3.59 27.36 -7.73
CA LEU A 401 4.61 27.76 -8.71
C LEU A 401 6.04 27.49 -8.21
N LYS A 402 6.33 27.80 -6.93
CA LYS A 402 7.63 27.46 -6.32
C LYS A 402 7.88 25.96 -6.26
N ILE A 403 6.85 25.14 -6.03
CA ILE A 403 6.97 23.68 -6.08
C ILE A 403 7.30 23.22 -7.49
N LEU A 404 6.64 23.75 -8.52
CA LEU A 404 6.87 23.40 -9.92
C LEU A 404 8.26 23.82 -10.41
N GLU A 405 8.69 25.04 -10.09
CA GLU A 405 10.03 25.55 -10.41
C GLU A 405 11.13 24.64 -9.85
N ASN A 406 11.00 24.25 -8.59
CA ASN A 406 11.98 23.42 -7.90
C ASN A 406 11.81 21.91 -8.12
N GLY A 407 10.64 21.50 -8.64
CA GLY A 407 10.17 20.13 -8.70
C GLY A 407 10.55 19.38 -9.96
N LYS A 408 11.03 20.08 -11.00
CA LYS A 408 11.44 19.44 -12.26
C LYS A 408 12.51 18.37 -12.01
N LYS A 409 12.24 17.13 -12.43
CA LYS A 409 13.03 15.93 -12.14
C LYS A 409 13.15 15.57 -10.65
N LYS A 410 12.52 16.26 -9.70
CA LYS A 410 12.53 15.89 -8.26
C LYS A 410 11.20 15.30 -7.80
N LEU A 411 10.14 15.53 -8.58
CA LEU A 411 8.83 14.91 -8.43
C LEU A 411 8.65 13.87 -9.53
N PRO A 412 7.88 12.78 -9.27
CA PRO A 412 7.47 11.90 -10.33
C PRO A 412 6.59 12.67 -11.33
N ALA A 413 6.65 12.29 -12.60
CA ALA A 413 5.97 13.03 -13.67
C ALA A 413 4.46 13.18 -13.43
N CYS A 414 3.80 12.09 -12.99
CA CYS A 414 2.38 12.12 -12.67
C CYS A 414 2.01 13.16 -11.60
N LEU A 415 2.85 13.34 -10.57
CA LEU A 415 2.65 14.35 -9.53
C LEU A 415 2.90 15.75 -10.05
N TYR A 416 3.94 15.93 -10.86
CA TYR A 416 4.25 17.24 -11.45
C TYR A 416 3.08 17.74 -12.31
N GLU A 417 2.58 16.90 -13.21
CA GLU A 417 1.45 17.20 -14.08
C GLU A 417 0.16 17.46 -13.29
N ALA A 418 -0.10 16.66 -12.25
CA ALA A 418 -1.25 16.85 -11.39
C ALA A 418 -1.19 18.20 -10.64
N ILE A 419 -0.01 18.59 -10.14
CA ILE A 419 0.19 19.88 -9.50
C ILE A 419 0.03 21.03 -10.51
N GLU A 420 0.56 20.89 -11.71
CA GLU A 420 0.47 21.90 -12.77
C GLU A 420 -0.99 22.22 -13.11
N ARG A 421 -1.81 21.18 -13.28
CA ARG A 421 -3.25 21.28 -13.59
C ARG A 421 -4.12 21.66 -12.38
N TRP A 422 -3.56 21.67 -11.16
CA TRP A 422 -4.33 21.93 -9.94
C TRP A 422 -4.79 23.40 -9.89
N ASP A 423 -6.10 23.64 -10.03
CA ASP A 423 -6.69 24.97 -9.82
C ASP A 423 -6.92 25.23 -8.31
N MET A 424 -6.32 26.28 -7.78
CA MET A 424 -6.45 26.70 -6.38
C MET A 424 -7.80 27.37 -6.04
N ARG A 425 -8.59 27.73 -7.06
CA ARG A 425 -9.87 28.42 -6.91
C ARG A 425 -11.04 27.45 -6.84
N GLU A 426 -10.93 26.32 -7.50
CA GLU A 426 -11.88 25.22 -7.37
C GLU A 426 -11.97 24.77 -5.90
N ALA A 427 -13.20 24.74 -5.38
CA ALA A 427 -13.45 24.29 -4.02
C ALA A 427 -13.18 22.77 -3.92
N GLY A 428 -12.35 22.39 -2.95
CA GLY A 428 -12.06 21.00 -2.59
C GLY A 428 -12.82 20.52 -1.36
#